data_AF-A0A6A3Q4M1-F1
#
_entry.id   AF-A0A6A3Q4M1-F1
#
_cell.length_a   1.000
_cell.length_b   1.000
_cell.length_c   1.000
_cell.angle_alpha   90.00
_cell.angle_beta   90.00
_cell.angle_gamma   90.00
#
_symmetry.space_group_name_H-M   'P 1'
#
loop_
_entity.id
_entity.type
_entity.pdbx_description
1 polymer ?
#
loop_
_entity_poly.entity_id
_entity_poly.type
_entity_poly.pdbx_seq_one_letter_code
_entity_poly.pdbx_strand_id
1 'polypeptide(L)'
;MAELAAAEQMRLRDLRRMRQIRYRKKKENYMHRLEDETRQLRGEIEQLEQRRRSVSAAVPAGESAWSVAAEYFRLFQYGVREPASASTSALSSPVEPQPSVQLDFLRSSMTPDVVFNTERGVEAMLRTWSCISRWFAGVKMELERLDKDASGSLVATTITTVTITEHTLRVVFPHLSPSDGRSRSAGNAASFLAGRLVGQTIAMRGFTRFEWDGAYCRMTSVLSQSDMLTPILRLVDSLEGVSCLFEGALITPDFRLKSV
;
A
#
# COMPACT_ATOMS: atom_id res chain seq x y z
N MET A 1 -33.83 14.22 83.83
CA MET A 1 -32.57 14.08 83.07
C MET A 1 -32.53 12.80 82.22
N ALA A 2 -32.92 11.63 82.75
CA ALA A 2 -32.88 10.36 82.01
C ALA A 2 -33.87 10.26 80.82
N GLU A 3 -35.09 10.78 80.94
CA GLU A 3 -36.11 10.73 79.87
C GLU A 3 -35.76 11.59 78.65
N LEU A 4 -35.17 12.78 78.88
CA LEU A 4 -34.68 13.67 77.82
C LEU A 4 -33.54 13.00 77.01
N ALA A 5 -32.66 12.26 77.68
CA ALA A 5 -31.58 11.53 77.02
C ALA A 5 -32.11 10.34 76.19
N ALA A 6 -33.15 9.65 76.67
CA ALA A 6 -33.80 8.56 75.92
C ALA A 6 -34.53 9.07 74.68
N ALA A 7 -35.24 10.20 74.78
CA ALA A 7 -35.91 10.85 73.65
C ALA A 7 -34.92 11.29 72.56
N GLU A 8 -33.78 11.89 72.92
CA GLU A 8 -32.77 12.30 71.95
C GLU A 8 -32.09 11.10 71.28
N GLN A 9 -31.85 10.00 72.01
CA GLN A 9 -31.35 8.76 71.39
C GLN A 9 -32.34 8.18 70.37
N MET A 10 -33.64 8.22 70.66
CA MET A 10 -34.68 7.77 69.73
C MET A 10 -34.69 8.64 68.46
N ARG A 11 -34.61 9.96 68.62
CA ARG A 11 -34.52 10.93 67.52
C ARG A 11 -33.29 10.69 66.64
N LEU A 12 -32.12 10.44 67.23
CA LEU A 12 -30.89 10.15 66.49
C LEU A 12 -30.96 8.82 65.73
N ARG A 13 -31.61 7.80 66.29
CA ARG A 13 -31.86 6.52 65.60
C ARG A 13 -32.76 6.71 64.38
N ASP A 14 -33.83 7.50 64.52
CA ASP A 14 -34.74 7.81 63.40
C ASP A 14 -34.04 8.62 62.31
N LEU A 15 -33.19 9.59 62.67
CA LEU A 15 -32.39 10.34 61.71
C LEU A 15 -31.39 9.44 60.96
N ARG A 16 -30.74 8.49 61.64
CA ARG A 16 -29.84 7.50 61.00
C ARG A 16 -30.62 6.59 60.05
N ARG A 17 -31.80 6.10 60.46
CA ARG A 17 -32.69 5.28 59.62
C ARG A 17 -33.11 6.04 58.36
N MET A 18 -33.54 7.29 58.50
CA MET A 18 -33.94 8.13 57.37
C MET A 18 -32.78 8.43 56.40
N ARG A 19 -31.57 8.66 56.91
CA ARG A 19 -30.36 8.82 56.08
C ARG A 19 -30.03 7.54 55.33
N GLN A 20 -30.13 6.39 55.99
CA GLN A 20 -29.86 5.09 55.38
C GLN A 20 -30.89 4.75 54.29
N ILE A 21 -32.17 5.05 54.50
CA ILE A 21 -33.22 4.90 53.48
C ILE A 21 -32.91 5.79 52.27
N ARG A 22 -32.59 7.07 52.48
CA ARG A 22 -32.22 7.98 51.38
C ARG A 22 -30.97 7.51 50.63
N TYR A 23 -29.95 7.03 51.34
CA TYR A 23 -28.74 6.51 50.72
C TYR A 23 -29.03 5.28 49.84
N ARG A 24 -29.81 4.32 50.36
CA ARG A 24 -30.23 3.12 49.59
C ARG A 24 -31.03 3.51 48.35
N LYS A 25 -32.02 4.40 48.49
CA LYS A 25 -32.82 4.91 47.37
C LYS A 25 -31.98 5.66 46.34
N LYS A 26 -30.99 6.45 46.77
CA LYS A 26 -30.05 7.13 45.85
C LYS A 26 -29.20 6.14 45.07
N LYS A 27 -28.72 5.07 45.72
CA LYS A 27 -27.93 4.01 45.09
C LYS A 27 -28.76 3.21 44.08
N GLU A 28 -29.99 2.85 44.44
CA GLU A 28 -30.96 2.17 43.57
C GLU A 28 -31.30 3.02 42.33
N ASN A 29 -31.63 4.30 42.53
CA ASN A 29 -31.87 5.23 41.42
C ASN A 29 -30.65 5.47 40.51
N TYR A 30 -29.44 5.30 41.02
CA TYR A 30 -28.23 5.38 40.22
C TYR A 30 -28.02 4.11 39.39
N MET A 31 -28.25 2.94 40.00
CA MET A 31 -28.19 1.64 39.31
C MET A 31 -29.19 1.59 38.16
N HIS A 32 -30.45 1.97 38.38
CA HIS A 32 -31.45 1.99 37.32
C HIS A 32 -31.09 2.95 36.17
N ARG A 33 -30.56 4.13 36.49
CA ARG A 33 -30.08 5.07 35.45
C ARG A 33 -28.96 4.46 34.61
N LEU A 34 -28.00 3.80 35.25
CA LEU A 34 -26.88 3.17 34.55
C LEU A 34 -27.36 1.99 33.68
N GLU A 35 -28.33 1.21 34.14
CA GLU A 35 -28.97 0.13 33.37
C GLU A 35 -29.67 0.66 32.13
N ASP A 36 -30.43 1.76 32.27
CA ASP A 36 -31.12 2.39 31.14
C ASP A 36 -30.14 3.02 30.15
N GLU A 37 -29.11 3.72 30.62
CA GLU A 37 -28.02 4.25 29.77
C GLU A 37 -27.30 3.12 29.02
N THR A 38 -26.99 2.01 29.69
CA THR A 38 -26.34 0.85 29.06
C THR A 38 -27.26 0.22 28.00
N ARG A 39 -28.56 0.12 28.28
CA ARG A 39 -29.54 -0.41 27.33
C ARG A 39 -29.66 0.51 26.11
N GLN A 40 -29.67 1.82 26.32
CA GLN A 40 -29.70 2.82 25.25
C GLN A 40 -28.44 2.71 24.38
N LEU A 41 -27.25 2.72 24.98
CA LEU A 41 -25.98 2.63 24.26
C LEU A 41 -25.87 1.33 23.45
N ARG A 42 -26.33 0.20 24.00
CA ARG A 42 -26.39 -1.07 23.25
C ARG A 42 -27.32 -0.97 22.04
N GLY A 43 -28.48 -0.34 22.19
CA GLY A 43 -29.40 -0.09 21.07
C GLY A 43 -28.78 0.83 20.01
N GLU A 44 -28.06 1.87 20.40
CA GLU A 44 -27.34 2.76 19.48
C GLU A 44 -26.23 2.01 18.74
N ILE A 45 -25.44 1.18 19.43
CA ILE A 45 -24.41 0.33 18.80
C ILE A 45 -25.05 -0.59 17.75
N GLU A 46 -26.15 -1.27 18.10
CA GLU A 46 -26.83 -2.18 17.19
C GLU A 46 -27.40 -1.46 15.97
N GLN A 47 -27.99 -0.26 16.14
CA GLN A 47 -28.45 0.58 15.04
C GLN A 47 -27.29 1.04 14.14
N LEU A 48 -26.17 1.48 14.73
CA LEU A 48 -24.99 1.90 13.99
C LEU A 48 -24.35 0.73 13.22
N GLU A 49 -24.30 -0.45 13.82
CA GLU A 49 -23.85 -1.67 13.15
C GLU A 49 -24.77 -2.05 12.00
N GLN A 50 -26.09 -1.99 12.19
CA GLN A 50 -27.06 -2.28 11.14
C GLN A 50 -26.91 -1.28 9.99
N ARG A 51 -26.76 0.01 10.29
CA ARG A 51 -26.49 1.05 9.28
C ARG A 51 -25.18 0.79 8.54
N ARG A 52 -24.12 0.37 9.25
CA ARG A 52 -22.84 -0.02 8.64
C ARG A 52 -22.99 -1.21 7.69
N ARG A 53 -23.73 -2.25 8.09
CA ARG A 53 -24.02 -3.43 7.26
C ARG A 53 -24.81 -3.03 6.00
N SER A 54 -25.83 -2.18 6.15
CA SER A 54 -26.61 -1.68 5.01
C SER A 54 -25.78 -0.84 4.04
N VAL A 55 -24.91 0.05 4.52
CA VAL A 55 -23.98 0.81 3.67
C VAL A 55 -23.01 -0.14 2.97
N SER A 56 -22.45 -1.11 3.69
CA SER A 56 -21.54 -2.11 3.13
C SER A 56 -22.20 -3.02 2.09
N ALA A 57 -23.50 -3.27 2.19
CA ALA A 57 -24.27 -4.04 1.23
C ALA A 57 -24.72 -3.19 0.02
N ALA A 58 -24.84 -1.87 0.19
CA ALA A 58 -25.16 -0.91 -0.87
C ALA A 58 -23.93 -0.51 -1.71
N VAL A 59 -22.72 -0.66 -1.17
CA VAL A 59 -21.48 -0.59 -1.96
C VAL A 59 -21.40 -1.87 -2.82
N PRO A 60 -21.32 -1.77 -4.16
CA PRO A 60 -21.18 -2.93 -5.01
C PRO A 60 -20.01 -3.81 -4.54
N ALA A 61 -20.28 -5.10 -4.35
CA ALA A 61 -19.30 -6.07 -3.84
C ALA A 61 -18.00 -6.19 -4.69
N GLY A 62 -17.93 -5.52 -5.84
CA GLY A 62 -16.77 -5.51 -6.75
C GLY A 62 -15.80 -4.32 -6.60
N GLU A 63 -16.20 -3.18 -6.06
CA GLU A 63 -15.44 -1.92 -6.23
C GLU A 63 -15.12 -1.22 -4.89
N SER A 64 -14.69 -1.98 -3.89
CA SER A 64 -14.07 -1.38 -2.72
C SER A 64 -12.61 -1.00 -3.04
N ALA A 65 -12.08 0.04 -2.38
CA ALA A 65 -10.66 0.38 -2.49
C ALA A 65 -9.74 -0.84 -2.24
N TRP A 66 -10.16 -1.73 -1.32
CA TRP A 66 -9.46 -2.96 -0.98
C TRP A 66 -9.44 -3.98 -2.12
N SER A 67 -10.59 -4.23 -2.77
CA SER A 67 -10.68 -5.18 -3.89
C SER A 67 -9.91 -4.66 -5.10
N VAL A 68 -9.99 -3.36 -5.40
CA VAL A 68 -9.21 -2.73 -6.46
C VAL A 68 -7.71 -2.84 -6.18
N ALA A 69 -7.24 -2.53 -4.97
CA ALA A 69 -5.82 -2.65 -4.65
C ALA A 69 -5.33 -4.10 -4.69
N ALA A 70 -6.10 -5.05 -4.14
CA ALA A 70 -5.74 -6.47 -4.22
C ALA A 70 -5.65 -6.96 -5.68
N GLU A 71 -6.59 -6.54 -6.52
CA GLU A 71 -6.61 -6.86 -7.94
C GLU A 71 -5.44 -6.23 -8.71
N TYR A 72 -5.03 -5.00 -8.35
CA TYR A 72 -3.81 -4.38 -8.86
C TYR A 72 -2.59 -5.27 -8.61
N PHE A 73 -2.37 -5.72 -7.37
CA PHE A 73 -1.23 -6.60 -7.07
C PHE A 73 -1.32 -7.94 -7.79
N ARG A 74 -2.52 -8.52 -7.93
CA ARG A 74 -2.73 -9.78 -8.65
C ARG A 74 -2.38 -9.64 -10.14
N LEU A 75 -2.82 -8.56 -10.78
CA LEU A 75 -2.61 -8.32 -12.21
C LEU A 75 -1.16 -7.96 -12.54
N PHE A 76 -0.48 -7.22 -11.67
CA PHE A 76 0.92 -6.81 -11.87
C PHE A 76 1.93 -7.70 -11.15
N GLN A 77 1.49 -8.84 -10.57
CA GLN A 77 2.33 -9.76 -9.80
C GLN A 77 3.60 -10.16 -10.54
N TYR A 78 3.53 -10.35 -11.85
CA TYR A 78 4.66 -10.76 -12.69
C TYR A 78 5.04 -9.70 -13.73
N GLY A 79 4.73 -8.44 -13.47
CA GLY A 79 4.88 -7.35 -14.43
C GLY A 79 3.82 -7.37 -15.53
N VAL A 80 4.10 -6.67 -16.64
CA VAL A 80 3.25 -6.60 -17.83
C VAL A 80 3.73 -7.63 -18.84
N ARG A 81 2.80 -8.45 -19.33
CA ARG A 81 3.06 -9.33 -20.47
C ARG A 81 2.91 -8.51 -21.74
N GLU A 82 4.01 -8.29 -22.45
CA GLU A 82 3.92 -7.76 -23.81
C GLU A 82 3.21 -8.81 -24.68
N PRO A 83 2.21 -8.44 -25.49
CA PRO A 83 1.69 -9.36 -26.49
C PRO A 83 2.89 -9.77 -27.34
N ALA A 84 3.14 -11.08 -27.45
CA ALA A 84 4.24 -11.60 -28.26
C ALA A 84 4.13 -10.94 -29.64
N SER A 85 5.03 -9.99 -29.91
CA SER A 85 5.06 -9.27 -31.16
C SER A 85 5.17 -10.35 -32.22
N ALA A 86 4.20 -10.35 -33.14
CA ALA A 86 4.10 -11.27 -34.24
C ALA A 86 5.50 -11.60 -34.77
N SER A 87 5.93 -12.83 -34.52
CA SER A 87 7.03 -13.42 -35.22
C SER A 87 6.77 -13.18 -36.71
N THR A 88 7.56 -12.33 -37.34
CA THR A 88 8.29 -12.82 -38.50
C THR A 88 7.55 -13.25 -39.74
N SER A 89 6.23 -13.09 -39.89
CA SER A 89 5.52 -13.49 -41.10
C SER A 89 4.83 -12.28 -41.68
N ALA A 90 5.49 -11.66 -42.65
CA ALA A 90 4.82 -10.85 -43.64
C ALA A 90 3.62 -11.66 -44.18
N LEU A 91 2.50 -10.99 -44.41
CA LEU A 91 1.16 -11.51 -44.69
C LEU A 91 0.34 -11.91 -43.45
N SER A 92 -0.39 -10.93 -42.87
CA SER A 92 -1.82 -11.05 -42.51
C SER A 92 -2.31 -9.81 -41.75
N SER A 93 -3.35 -9.14 -42.30
CA SER A 93 -4.38 -8.30 -41.68
C SER A 93 -3.98 -7.16 -40.70
N PRO A 94 -4.73 -6.04 -40.62
CA PRO A 94 -4.61 -5.15 -39.47
C PRO A 94 -4.88 -5.98 -38.19
N VAL A 95 -3.84 -6.16 -37.39
CA VAL A 95 -3.93 -6.82 -36.08
C VAL A 95 -4.64 -5.84 -35.17
N GLU A 96 -5.92 -6.09 -34.88
CA GLU A 96 -6.65 -5.45 -33.78
C GLU A 96 -5.74 -5.41 -32.54
N PRO A 97 -5.58 -4.25 -31.87
CA PRO A 97 -4.75 -4.17 -30.68
C PRO A 97 -5.31 -5.14 -29.63
N GLN A 98 -4.54 -6.19 -29.31
CA GLN A 98 -4.92 -7.16 -28.30
C GLN A 98 -5.25 -6.42 -26.99
N PRO A 99 -6.46 -6.60 -26.43
CA PRO A 99 -6.85 -5.91 -25.21
C PRO A 99 -5.97 -6.39 -24.05
N SER A 100 -5.16 -5.48 -23.51
CA SER A 100 -4.36 -5.76 -22.33
C SER A 100 -5.26 -5.66 -21.09
N VAL A 101 -5.57 -6.80 -20.47
CA VAL A 101 -6.39 -6.92 -19.25
C VAL A 101 -5.94 -5.93 -18.16
N GLN A 102 -4.62 -5.69 -18.05
CA GLN A 102 -4.05 -4.71 -17.13
C GLN A 102 -4.50 -3.27 -17.45
N LEU A 103 -4.46 -2.84 -18.71
CA LEU A 103 -4.88 -1.49 -19.09
C LEU A 103 -6.38 -1.29 -18.92
N ASP A 104 -7.18 -2.29 -19.29
CA ASP A 104 -8.64 -2.22 -19.13
C ASP A 104 -9.01 -2.10 -17.65
N PHE A 105 -8.33 -2.86 -16.78
CA PHE A 105 -8.46 -2.73 -15.34
C PHE A 105 -8.05 -1.34 -14.83
N LEU A 106 -6.91 -0.78 -15.28
CA LEU A 106 -6.49 0.56 -14.87
C LEU A 106 -7.52 1.62 -15.31
N ARG A 107 -8.06 1.52 -16.53
CA ARG A 107 -9.07 2.44 -17.08
C ARG A 107 -10.41 2.36 -16.34
N SER A 108 -10.80 1.19 -15.86
CA SER A 108 -12.06 1.02 -15.11
C SER A 108 -11.93 1.47 -13.65
N SER A 109 -10.77 1.23 -13.03
CA SER A 109 -10.58 1.38 -11.58
C SER A 109 -9.91 2.68 -11.14
N MET A 110 -9.36 3.45 -12.06
CA MET A 110 -8.62 4.69 -11.76
C MET A 110 -9.24 5.90 -12.45
N THR A 111 -8.99 7.10 -11.92
CA THR A 111 -9.34 8.32 -12.65
C THR A 111 -8.44 8.47 -13.88
N PRO A 112 -8.91 9.08 -14.98
CA PRO A 112 -8.10 9.25 -16.18
C PRO A 112 -6.80 10.02 -15.94
N ASP A 113 -6.80 10.91 -14.94
CA ASP A 113 -5.69 11.77 -14.51
C ASP A 113 -4.98 11.30 -13.24
N VAL A 114 -5.18 10.02 -12.87
CA VAL A 114 -4.59 9.40 -11.67
C VAL A 114 -3.12 9.77 -11.52
N VAL A 115 -2.74 10.25 -10.35
CA VAL A 115 -1.33 10.58 -10.07
C VAL A 115 -0.59 9.28 -9.78
N PHE A 116 0.48 8.99 -10.52
CA PHE A 116 1.33 7.84 -10.26
C PHE A 116 2.76 8.27 -10.00
N ASN A 117 3.20 8.21 -8.75
CA ASN A 117 4.48 8.78 -8.33
C ASN A 117 4.62 10.25 -8.78
N THR A 118 5.43 10.50 -9.81
CA THR A 118 5.69 11.82 -10.41
C THR A 118 5.01 12.02 -11.77
N GLU A 119 4.33 11.01 -12.29
CA GLU A 119 3.61 11.05 -13.56
C GLU A 119 2.08 11.12 -13.34
N ARG A 120 1.34 11.31 -14.44
CA ARG A 120 -0.12 11.31 -14.45
C ARG A 120 -0.67 10.41 -15.54
N GLY A 121 -1.80 9.78 -15.23
CA GLY A 121 -2.61 8.97 -16.11
C GLY A 121 -2.24 7.49 -16.11
N VAL A 122 -3.23 6.66 -16.45
CA VAL A 122 -3.12 5.19 -16.46
C VAL A 122 -2.05 4.67 -17.42
N GLU A 123 -1.80 5.39 -18.52
CA GLU A 123 -0.77 5.02 -19.48
C GLU A 123 0.65 5.13 -18.89
N ALA A 124 0.89 6.09 -17.99
CA ALA A 124 2.19 6.21 -17.30
C ALA A 124 2.45 5.01 -16.38
N MET A 125 1.42 4.54 -15.69
CA MET A 125 1.47 3.35 -14.85
C MET A 125 1.82 2.11 -15.67
N LEU A 126 1.12 1.91 -16.78
CA LEU A 126 1.37 0.77 -17.66
C LEU A 126 2.79 0.83 -18.26
N ARG A 127 3.22 1.99 -18.76
CA ARG A 127 4.59 2.18 -19.27
C ARG A 127 5.65 1.83 -18.23
N THR A 128 5.48 2.26 -16.99
CA THR A 128 6.41 1.95 -15.90
C THR A 128 6.55 0.45 -15.71
N TRP A 129 5.44 -0.27 -15.60
CA TRP A 129 5.48 -1.72 -15.47
C TRP A 129 6.05 -2.42 -16.71
N SER A 130 5.74 -1.94 -17.91
CA SER A 130 6.32 -2.46 -19.15
C SER A 130 7.84 -2.24 -19.22
N CYS A 131 8.35 -1.13 -18.73
CA CYS A 131 9.80 -0.91 -18.62
C CYS A 131 10.42 -1.87 -17.61
N ILE A 132 9.88 -1.96 -16.39
CA ILE A 132 10.38 -2.88 -15.36
C ILE A 132 10.41 -4.33 -15.87
N SER A 133 9.35 -4.76 -16.56
CA SER A 133 9.21 -6.12 -17.09
C SER A 133 10.19 -6.45 -18.21
N ARG A 134 10.61 -5.44 -18.99
CA ARG A 134 11.64 -5.60 -20.03
C ARG A 134 13.05 -5.50 -19.45
N TRP A 135 13.26 -4.59 -18.52
CA TRP A 135 14.59 -4.30 -17.98
C TRP A 135 15.09 -5.38 -17.03
N PHE A 136 14.19 -6.01 -16.27
CA PHE A 136 14.55 -7.01 -15.28
C PHE A 136 13.95 -8.38 -15.63
N ALA A 137 14.71 -9.44 -15.35
CA ALA A 137 14.18 -10.79 -15.45
C ALA A 137 13.48 -11.20 -14.15
N GLY A 138 12.53 -12.14 -14.23
CA GLY A 138 11.93 -12.76 -13.06
C GLY A 138 11.19 -11.80 -12.13
N VAL A 139 10.60 -10.71 -12.67
CA VAL A 139 9.82 -9.75 -11.89
C VAL A 139 8.71 -10.47 -11.13
N LYS A 140 8.68 -10.28 -9.81
CA LYS A 140 7.63 -10.80 -8.93
C LYS A 140 7.32 -9.77 -7.84
N MET A 141 6.08 -9.29 -7.79
CA MET A 141 5.58 -8.39 -6.76
C MET A 141 4.61 -9.14 -5.84
N GLU A 142 4.93 -9.21 -4.56
CA GLU A 142 4.14 -9.91 -3.55
C GLU A 142 3.55 -8.91 -2.55
N LEU A 143 2.24 -9.02 -2.32
CA LEU A 143 1.52 -8.26 -1.30
C LEU A 143 1.68 -8.99 0.05
N GLU A 144 2.45 -8.40 0.97
CA GLU A 144 2.59 -8.94 2.34
C GLU A 144 1.41 -8.53 3.21
N ARG A 145 0.98 -7.28 3.08
CA ARG A 145 -0.04 -6.67 3.94
C ARG A 145 -0.74 -5.54 3.21
N LEU A 146 -2.01 -5.36 3.51
CA LEU A 146 -2.81 -4.22 3.09
C LEU A 146 -3.52 -3.66 4.32
N ASP A 147 -3.35 -2.36 4.58
CA ASP A 147 -3.93 -1.67 5.74
C ASP A 147 -4.51 -0.31 5.33
N LYS A 148 -5.30 0.30 6.21
CA LYS A 148 -5.62 1.73 6.14
C LYS A 148 -4.77 2.50 7.13
N ASP A 149 -4.25 3.63 6.70
CA ASP A 149 -3.53 4.55 7.57
C ASP A 149 -4.48 5.52 8.31
N ALA A 150 -3.91 6.39 9.14
CA ALA A 150 -4.68 7.34 9.94
C ALA A 150 -5.48 8.36 9.10
N SER A 151 -5.05 8.65 7.87
CA SER A 151 -5.79 9.51 6.93
C SER A 151 -6.85 8.76 6.13
N GLY A 152 -6.97 7.44 6.31
CA GLY A 152 -7.92 6.60 5.60
C GLY A 152 -7.43 6.12 4.22
N SER A 153 -6.20 6.45 3.84
CA SER A 153 -5.55 6.00 2.62
C SER A 153 -5.14 4.54 2.77
N LEU A 154 -5.17 3.81 1.66
CA LEU A 154 -4.84 2.38 1.67
C LEU A 154 -3.35 2.21 1.45
N VAL A 155 -2.66 1.48 2.33
CA VAL A 155 -1.22 1.26 2.27
C VAL A 155 -0.95 -0.23 2.18
N ALA A 156 -0.30 -0.63 1.10
CA ALA A 156 0.20 -1.97 0.88
C ALA A 156 1.67 -2.05 1.29
N THR A 157 2.06 -3.09 2.02
CA THR A 157 3.47 -3.50 2.18
C THR A 157 3.76 -4.60 1.19
N THR A 158 4.85 -4.46 0.43
CA THR A 158 5.19 -5.38 -0.66
C THR A 158 6.63 -5.86 -0.61
N ILE A 159 6.88 -7.00 -1.23
CA ILE A 159 8.21 -7.44 -1.61
C ILE A 159 8.24 -7.54 -3.14
N THR A 160 9.15 -6.81 -3.76
CA THR A 160 9.41 -6.88 -5.20
C THR A 160 10.73 -7.59 -5.44
N THR A 161 10.69 -8.73 -6.13
CA THR A 161 11.85 -9.53 -6.49
C THR A 161 12.14 -9.37 -7.97
N VAL A 162 13.41 -9.14 -8.30
CA VAL A 162 13.88 -9.02 -9.69
C VAL A 162 15.28 -9.62 -9.84
N THR A 163 15.61 -10.10 -11.04
CA THR A 163 16.94 -10.58 -11.40
C THR A 163 17.64 -9.58 -12.31
N ILE A 164 18.84 -9.18 -11.92
CA ILE A 164 19.71 -8.31 -12.69
C ILE A 164 20.46 -9.15 -13.72
N THR A 165 20.28 -8.83 -15.01
CA THR A 165 20.90 -9.53 -16.13
C THR A 165 21.89 -8.62 -16.86
N GLU A 166 22.64 -9.16 -17.82
CA GLU A 166 23.43 -8.34 -18.75
C GLU A 166 22.55 -7.36 -19.54
N HIS A 167 21.31 -7.73 -19.85
CA HIS A 167 20.35 -6.80 -20.47
C HIS A 167 20.00 -5.66 -19.52
N THR A 168 19.73 -5.97 -18.24
CA THR A 168 19.47 -4.97 -17.20
C THR A 168 20.62 -3.97 -17.10
N LEU A 169 21.87 -4.42 -17.09
CA LEU A 169 23.02 -3.51 -17.06
C LEU A 169 23.06 -2.61 -18.29
N ARG A 170 22.89 -3.15 -19.49
CA ARG A 170 22.92 -2.37 -20.74
C ARG A 170 21.87 -1.27 -20.79
N VAL A 171 20.69 -1.51 -20.23
CA VAL A 171 19.57 -0.57 -20.29
C VAL A 171 19.50 0.32 -19.06
N VAL A 172 19.55 -0.25 -17.86
CA VAL A 172 19.32 0.47 -16.59
C VAL A 172 20.60 1.16 -16.10
N PHE A 173 21.77 0.56 -16.34
CA PHE A 173 23.07 1.07 -15.91
C PHE A 173 24.04 1.22 -17.10
N PRO A 174 23.67 1.99 -18.13
CA PRO A 174 24.39 2.00 -19.41
C PRO A 174 25.86 2.42 -19.26
N HIS A 175 26.17 3.26 -18.28
CA HIS A 175 27.53 3.72 -17.95
C HIS A 175 28.44 2.62 -17.38
N LEU A 176 27.87 1.51 -16.89
CA LEU A 176 28.62 0.35 -16.39
C LEU A 176 28.86 -0.71 -17.47
N SER A 177 28.17 -0.59 -18.60
CA SER A 177 28.41 -1.48 -19.73
C SER A 177 29.79 -1.19 -20.32
N PRO A 178 30.59 -2.21 -20.62
CA PRO A 178 31.86 -2.00 -21.31
C PRO A 178 31.58 -1.31 -22.65
N SER A 179 31.85 0.00 -22.73
CA SER A 179 31.87 0.67 -24.03
C SER A 179 33.09 0.18 -24.80
N ASP A 180 32.92 0.00 -26.11
CA ASP A 180 33.99 -0.34 -27.04
C ASP A 180 35.12 0.72 -26.98
N GLY A 181 36.09 0.52 -26.10
CA GLY A 181 37.46 1.04 -26.22
C GLY A 181 37.78 2.48 -25.78
N ARG A 182 36.91 3.25 -25.10
CA ARG A 182 37.21 4.69 -24.83
C ARG A 182 37.65 5.14 -23.44
N SER A 183 37.70 4.30 -22.40
CA SER A 183 38.28 4.75 -21.13
C SER A 183 38.89 3.61 -20.30
N ARG A 184 40.23 3.54 -20.30
CA ARG A 184 41.00 2.46 -19.62
C ARG A 184 41.13 2.65 -18.10
N SER A 185 40.74 3.80 -17.52
CA SER A 185 40.80 4.03 -16.06
C SER A 185 39.47 3.78 -15.34
N ALA A 186 38.32 4.10 -15.96
CA ALA A 186 36.99 3.82 -15.42
C ALA A 186 36.53 2.37 -15.67
N GLY A 187 37.11 1.71 -16.67
CA GLY A 187 36.69 0.37 -17.10
C GLY A 187 36.82 -0.71 -16.03
N ASN A 188 37.78 -0.60 -15.09
CA ASN A 188 38.01 -1.66 -14.10
C ASN A 188 36.99 -1.60 -12.94
N ALA A 189 36.68 -0.41 -12.43
CA ALA A 189 35.67 -0.23 -11.39
C ALA A 189 34.25 -0.50 -11.91
N ALA A 190 33.92 0.00 -13.10
CA ALA A 190 32.63 -0.26 -13.74
C ALA A 190 32.43 -1.76 -14.05
N SER A 191 33.45 -2.44 -14.57
CA SER A 191 33.41 -3.88 -14.83
C SER A 191 33.30 -4.70 -13.53
N PHE A 192 33.98 -4.27 -12.46
CA PHE A 192 33.85 -4.90 -11.14
C PHE A 192 32.43 -4.77 -10.60
N LEU A 193 31.84 -3.57 -10.62
CA LEU A 193 30.45 -3.34 -10.20
C LEU A 193 29.46 -4.15 -11.05
N ALA A 194 29.63 -4.16 -12.36
CA ALA A 194 28.82 -4.95 -13.28
C ALA A 194 28.87 -6.45 -12.93
N GLY A 195 30.08 -7.00 -12.71
CA GLY A 195 30.27 -8.40 -12.35
C GLY A 195 29.65 -8.79 -11.01
N ARG A 196 29.51 -7.84 -10.07
CA ARG A 196 28.83 -8.07 -8.78
C ARG A 196 27.31 -8.10 -8.89
N LEU A 197 26.74 -7.49 -9.93
CA LEU A 197 25.29 -7.38 -10.11
C LEU A 197 24.71 -8.44 -11.04
N VAL A 198 25.40 -8.79 -12.13
CA VAL A 198 24.86 -9.74 -13.13
C VAL A 198 24.60 -11.10 -12.49
N GLY A 199 23.42 -11.64 -12.77
CA GLY A 199 22.95 -12.93 -12.27
C GLY A 199 22.38 -12.88 -10.85
N GLN A 200 22.42 -11.72 -10.19
CA GLN A 200 21.88 -11.58 -8.83
C GLN A 200 20.37 -11.37 -8.86
N THR A 201 19.67 -12.10 -7.99
CA THR A 201 18.27 -11.84 -7.67
C THR A 201 18.19 -11.02 -6.39
N ILE A 202 17.57 -9.85 -6.47
CA ILE A 202 17.36 -8.96 -5.33
C ILE A 202 15.90 -8.96 -4.92
N ALA A 203 15.65 -8.88 -3.62
CA ALA A 203 14.33 -8.68 -3.04
C ALA A 203 14.30 -7.31 -2.37
N MET A 204 13.33 -6.48 -2.74
CA MET A 204 13.20 -5.10 -2.31
C MET A 204 11.91 -4.98 -1.49
N ARG A 205 12.03 -4.52 -0.25
CA ARG A 205 10.86 -4.19 0.57
C ARG A 205 10.32 -2.85 0.10
N GLY A 206 9.01 -2.79 -0.08
CA GLY A 206 8.35 -1.62 -0.61
C GLY A 206 7.03 -1.35 0.06
N PHE A 207 6.45 -0.23 -0.33
CA PHE A 207 5.06 0.07 -0.05
C PHE A 207 4.40 0.70 -1.26
N THR A 208 3.07 0.57 -1.31
CA THR A 208 2.24 1.29 -2.27
C THR A 208 1.07 1.91 -1.54
N ARG A 209 0.94 3.23 -1.66
CA ARG A 209 -0.15 4.00 -1.08
C ARG A 209 -1.15 4.36 -2.17
N PHE A 210 -2.43 4.14 -1.88
CA PHE A 210 -3.54 4.46 -2.75
C PHE A 210 -4.44 5.50 -2.08
N GLU A 211 -4.77 6.54 -2.84
CA GLU A 211 -5.83 7.48 -2.49
C GLU A 211 -7.10 7.11 -3.25
N TRP A 212 -8.21 7.03 -2.52
CA TRP A 212 -9.48 6.56 -3.03
C TRP A 212 -10.53 7.67 -3.04
N ASP A 213 -11.19 7.83 -4.19
CA ASP A 213 -12.38 8.65 -4.29
C ASP A 213 -13.63 7.80 -4.03
N GLY A 214 -14.24 8.02 -2.87
CA GLY A 214 -15.47 7.34 -2.46
C GLY A 214 -16.71 7.74 -3.27
N ALA A 215 -16.71 8.88 -3.95
CA ALA A 215 -17.86 9.34 -4.74
C ALA A 215 -17.90 8.66 -6.11
N TYR A 216 -16.73 8.49 -6.75
CA TYR A 216 -16.62 7.88 -8.09
C TYR A 216 -16.13 6.44 -8.08
N CYS A 217 -15.87 5.87 -6.89
CA CYS A 217 -15.33 4.52 -6.70
C CYS A 217 -14.06 4.26 -7.53
N ARG A 218 -13.11 5.21 -7.49
CA ARG A 218 -11.87 5.16 -8.30
C ARG A 218 -10.64 5.58 -7.51
N MET A 219 -9.50 5.05 -7.92
CA MET A 219 -8.19 5.49 -7.41
C MET A 219 -7.80 6.82 -8.07
N THR A 220 -7.44 7.81 -7.24
CA THR A 220 -7.00 9.14 -7.70
C THR A 220 -5.49 9.32 -7.63
N SER A 221 -4.83 8.55 -6.77
CA SER A 221 -3.37 8.58 -6.64
C SER A 221 -2.83 7.22 -6.23
N VAL A 222 -1.67 6.86 -6.78
CA VAL A 222 -0.90 5.67 -6.47
C VAL A 222 0.57 6.06 -6.31
N LEU A 223 1.09 5.96 -5.10
CA LEU A 223 2.50 6.21 -4.78
C LEU A 223 3.16 4.88 -4.46
N SER A 224 4.16 4.47 -5.24
CA SER A 224 4.90 3.22 -5.04
C SER A 224 6.39 3.50 -4.81
N GLN A 225 6.98 2.80 -3.84
CA GLN A 225 8.41 2.81 -3.53
C GLN A 225 8.88 1.41 -3.20
N SER A 226 10.11 1.05 -3.59
CA SER A 226 10.78 -0.18 -3.15
C SER A 226 12.26 0.08 -2.91
N ASP A 227 12.79 -0.38 -1.78
CA ASP A 227 14.18 -0.16 -1.40
C ASP A 227 15.13 -1.04 -2.24
N MET A 228 15.59 -0.49 -3.37
CA MET A 228 16.65 -1.08 -4.20
C MET A 228 18.04 -0.79 -3.62
N LEU A 229 18.19 0.29 -2.85
CA LEU A 229 19.46 0.72 -2.28
C LEU A 229 20.07 -0.36 -1.39
N THR A 230 19.32 -0.86 -0.42
CA THR A 230 19.81 -1.83 0.57
C THR A 230 20.34 -3.12 -0.06
N PRO A 231 19.60 -3.83 -0.94
CA PRO A 231 20.12 -5.05 -1.55
C PRO A 231 21.33 -4.77 -2.46
N ILE A 232 21.34 -3.65 -3.19
CA ILE A 232 22.47 -3.27 -4.03
C ILE A 232 23.72 -2.97 -3.19
N LEU A 233 23.57 -2.27 -2.07
CA LEU A 233 24.68 -2.00 -1.15
C LEU A 233 25.27 -3.30 -0.59
N ARG A 234 24.45 -4.30 -0.29
CA ARG A 234 24.93 -5.62 0.15
C ARG A 234 25.69 -6.36 -0.96
N LEU A 235 25.29 -6.21 -2.22
CA LEU A 235 25.97 -6.85 -3.35
C LEU A 235 27.30 -6.17 -3.68
N VAL A 236 27.35 -4.84 -3.65
CA VAL A 236 28.53 -4.05 -4.02
C VAL A 236 29.53 -3.92 -2.87
N ASP A 237 29.05 -3.88 -1.63
CA ASP A 237 29.84 -3.73 -0.39
C ASP A 237 30.70 -2.44 -0.37
N SER A 238 30.19 -1.37 -0.99
CA SER A 238 30.87 -0.07 -1.03
C SER A 238 29.86 1.06 -1.28
N LEU A 239 29.81 2.03 -0.37
CA LEU A 239 28.92 3.19 -0.51
C LEU A 239 29.30 4.06 -1.72
N GLU A 240 30.61 4.23 -1.97
CA GLU A 240 31.13 4.94 -3.15
C GLU A 240 30.73 4.20 -4.44
N GLY A 241 30.84 2.87 -4.44
CA GLY A 241 30.41 2.03 -5.55
C GLY A 241 28.91 2.16 -5.84
N VAL A 242 28.08 2.18 -4.80
CA VAL A 242 26.63 2.39 -4.93
C VAL A 242 26.30 3.80 -5.44
N SER A 243 27.00 4.83 -4.96
CA SER A 243 26.83 6.20 -5.46
C SER A 243 27.12 6.27 -6.96
N CYS A 244 28.26 5.72 -7.40
CA CYS A 244 28.63 5.63 -8.81
C CYS A 244 27.62 4.82 -9.63
N LEU A 245 27.05 3.76 -9.04
CA LEU A 245 26.02 2.94 -9.67
C LEU A 245 24.79 3.76 -10.05
N PHE A 246 24.26 4.57 -9.13
CA PHE A 246 23.01 5.30 -9.31
C PHE A 246 23.14 6.66 -10.01
N GLU A 247 24.36 7.20 -10.13
CA GLU A 247 24.62 8.49 -10.78
C GLU A 247 24.13 8.52 -12.24
N GLY A 248 24.52 7.52 -13.05
CA GLY A 248 24.11 7.35 -14.45
C GLY A 248 22.93 6.41 -14.69
N ALA A 249 22.33 5.86 -13.63
CA ALA A 249 21.26 4.86 -13.77
C ALA A 249 19.95 5.48 -14.25
N LEU A 250 19.17 4.74 -15.05
CA LEU A 250 17.80 5.11 -15.43
C LEU A 250 16.76 4.82 -14.34
N ILE A 251 17.20 4.22 -13.23
CA ILE A 251 16.37 3.90 -12.07
C ILE A 251 16.89 4.62 -10.83
N THR A 252 16.00 4.98 -9.92
CA THR A 252 16.35 5.56 -8.62
C THR A 252 16.59 4.46 -7.57
N PRO A 253 17.22 4.80 -6.42
CA PRO A 253 17.37 3.87 -5.30
C PRO A 253 16.05 3.36 -4.71
N ASP A 254 14.94 4.08 -4.94
CA ASP A 254 13.58 3.69 -4.53
C ASP A 254 12.84 2.85 -5.60
N PHE A 255 13.58 2.30 -6.57
CA PHE A 255 13.06 1.48 -7.67
C PHE A 255 12.04 2.20 -8.57
N ARG A 256 12.28 3.49 -8.85
CA ARG A 256 11.46 4.29 -9.78
C ARG A 256 12.24 4.62 -11.04
N LEU A 257 11.53 4.66 -12.17
CA LEU A 257 12.09 5.19 -13.40
C LEU A 257 12.43 6.68 -13.22
N LYS A 258 13.62 7.09 -13.66
CA LYS A 258 13.92 8.51 -13.84
C LYS A 258 13.18 8.98 -15.09
N SER A 259 12.44 10.08 -14.99
CA SER A 259 11.89 10.75 -16.17
C SER A 259 13.04 11.17 -17.08
N VAL A 260 12.99 10.73 -18.34
CA VAL A 260 13.93 11.13 -19.40
C VAL A 260 13.50 12.47 -19.98
#